data_AF-A0A1J0U148-F1
#
_entry.id   AF-A0A1J0U148-F1
#
_cell.length_a   1.000
_cell.length_b   1.000
_cell.length_c   1.000
_cell.angle_alpha   90.00
_cell.angle_beta   90.00
_cell.angle_gamma   90.00
#
_symmetry.space_group_name_H-M   'P 1'
#
loop_
_entity.id
_entity.type
_entity.pdbx_description
1 polymer ?
#
loop_
_entity_poly.entity_id
_entity_poly.type
_entity_poly.pdbx_seq_one_letter_code
_entity_poly.pdbx_strand_id
1 'polypeptide(L)'
;MKKLLAILGAFGLTVTGATTVVACNKWNNKTKDTLGGLKASDFEKSLLRRVDDEDTLNIRVITIVANTVKDPEKSKEINMPLFRNAFVVTYKLGDGVTFPLKKGDKITLTIKKATDVQIKESYKEDTDREISAEFLTVAKKVQGYVSGTEFSSEITIED
;
A
#
# COMPACT_ATOMS: atom_id res chain seq x y z
N MET A 1 -3.07 -57.78 -30.14
CA MET A 1 -4.03 -57.99 -29.04
C MET A 1 -3.53 -57.26 -27.80
N LYS A 2 -4.43 -56.59 -27.08
CA LYS A 2 -4.19 -55.75 -25.88
C LYS A 2 -3.53 -56.54 -24.72
N LYS A 3 -2.68 -55.89 -23.93
CA LYS A 3 -2.95 -55.50 -22.52
C LYS A 3 -1.74 -54.76 -21.89
N LEU A 4 -2.03 -53.59 -21.33
CA LEU A 4 -1.21 -52.83 -20.37
C LEU A 4 -1.14 -53.57 -19.01
N LEU A 5 -0.10 -53.30 -18.21
CA LEU A 5 -0.24 -52.62 -16.91
C LEU A 5 1.12 -52.09 -16.42
N ALA A 6 1.10 -50.86 -15.90
CA ALA A 6 2.24 -50.09 -15.38
C ALA A 6 2.45 -50.31 -13.87
N ILE A 7 3.57 -49.82 -13.31
CA ILE A 7 3.58 -48.83 -12.21
C ILE A 7 5.03 -48.48 -11.76
N LEU A 8 5.28 -47.16 -11.70
CA LEU A 8 6.09 -46.30 -10.80
C LEU A 8 7.28 -46.91 -10.02
N GLY A 9 8.38 -46.20 -9.75
CA GLY A 9 8.69 -44.79 -9.91
C GLY A 9 9.98 -44.42 -9.13
N ALA A 10 10.66 -43.38 -9.63
CA ALA A 10 11.56 -42.44 -8.96
C ALA A 10 12.70 -42.95 -8.04
N PHE A 11 13.91 -42.93 -8.62
CA PHE A 11 15.14 -42.39 -8.00
C PHE A 11 14.80 -41.11 -7.19
N GLY A 12 15.32 -40.80 -6.02
CA GLY A 12 16.63 -41.06 -5.43
C GLY A 12 17.09 -39.74 -4.77
N LEU A 13 18.01 -39.86 -3.81
CA LEU A 13 18.88 -38.83 -3.20
C LEU A 13 18.43 -38.12 -1.91
N THR A 14 19.27 -38.41 -0.91
CA THR A 14 19.48 -37.85 0.42
C THR A 14 19.97 -36.39 0.42
N VAL A 15 19.55 -35.59 1.41
CA VAL A 15 20.36 -34.50 1.97
C VAL A 15 20.18 -34.45 3.50
N THR A 16 21.24 -34.77 4.22
CA THR A 16 21.51 -34.36 5.60
C THR A 16 21.97 -32.91 5.64
N GLY A 17 21.49 -32.14 6.61
CA GLY A 17 22.03 -30.81 6.91
C GLY A 17 21.17 -30.02 7.88
N ALA A 18 21.16 -30.44 9.16
CA ALA A 18 20.64 -29.61 10.23
C ALA A 18 21.61 -28.45 10.50
N THR A 19 21.18 -27.22 10.26
CA THR A 19 21.75 -26.02 10.88
C THR A 19 20.62 -25.25 11.56
N THR A 20 20.60 -25.42 12.88
CA THR A 20 20.23 -24.40 13.88
C THR A 20 19.10 -23.44 13.51
N VAL A 21 17.87 -23.84 13.88
CA VAL A 21 16.80 -22.90 14.20
C VAL A 21 17.23 -22.07 15.42
N VAL A 22 17.76 -20.87 15.17
CA VAL A 22 17.99 -19.89 16.22
C VAL A 22 16.66 -19.22 16.56
N ALA A 23 16.16 -19.62 17.72
CA ALA A 23 15.41 -18.86 18.72
C ALA A 23 14.44 -17.76 18.23
N CYS A 24 13.15 -18.07 18.42
CA CYS A 24 12.15 -17.21 19.06
C CYS A 24 12.44 -15.70 19.06
N ASN A 25 12.11 -15.01 17.97
CA ASN A 25 11.55 -13.68 18.14
C ASN A 25 10.09 -13.86 18.53
N LYS A 26 9.90 -13.91 19.85
CA LYS A 26 8.65 -13.68 20.57
C LYS A 26 7.77 -12.75 19.75
N TRP A 27 6.73 -13.32 19.13
CA TRP A 27 5.75 -12.59 18.34
C TRP A 27 5.06 -11.57 19.26
N ASN A 28 5.58 -10.34 19.27
CA ASN A 28 4.92 -9.21 19.90
C ASN A 28 3.97 -8.64 18.84
N ASN A 29 2.67 -8.75 19.10
CA ASN A 29 1.58 -8.46 18.18
C ASN A 29 1.37 -6.94 17.95
N LYS A 30 2.46 -6.15 17.83
CA LYS A 30 2.44 -4.68 17.78
C LYS A 30 3.37 -4.13 16.70
N THR A 31 3.09 -4.43 15.44
CA THR A 31 3.32 -3.55 14.28
C THR A 31 3.03 -4.35 13.02
N LYS A 32 1.88 -4.14 12.38
CA LYS A 32 1.79 -4.33 10.92
C LYS A 32 1.11 -3.16 10.25
N ASP A 33 1.75 -2.03 10.47
CA ASP A 33 1.73 -0.80 9.67
C ASP A 33 2.52 -1.03 8.37
N THR A 34 2.01 -1.90 7.49
CA THR A 34 2.83 -2.51 6.42
C THR A 34 2.80 -1.78 5.08
N LEU A 35 2.70 -0.44 5.08
CA LEU A 35 3.03 0.37 3.91
C LEU A 35 3.93 1.51 4.36
N GLY A 36 5.22 1.47 4.04
CA GLY A 36 6.18 2.50 4.43
C GLY A 36 6.43 2.63 5.95
N GLY A 37 5.84 1.77 6.78
CA GLY A 37 5.83 1.92 8.23
C GLY A 37 4.81 2.95 8.75
N LEU A 38 3.84 3.33 7.92
CA LEU A 38 2.77 4.29 8.24
C LEU A 38 1.96 3.85 9.43
N LYS A 39 1.70 4.76 10.37
CA LYS A 39 0.89 4.53 11.58
C LYS A 39 -0.34 5.42 11.56
N ALA A 40 -1.36 5.07 12.35
CA ALA A 40 -2.54 5.92 12.54
C ALA A 40 -2.15 7.37 12.90
N SER A 41 -1.18 7.53 13.80
CA SER A 41 -0.65 8.82 14.28
C SER A 41 -0.08 9.73 13.18
N ASP A 42 0.32 9.18 12.03
CA ASP A 42 0.80 10.00 10.91
C ASP A 42 -0.35 10.81 10.27
N PHE A 43 -1.60 10.38 10.48
CA PHE A 43 -2.80 10.95 9.89
C PHE A 43 -3.64 11.78 10.88
N GLU A 44 -3.65 11.43 12.16
CA GLU A 44 -4.53 12.01 13.20
C GLU A 44 -4.62 13.54 13.11
N LYS A 45 -3.46 14.22 13.06
CA LYS A 45 -3.35 15.69 12.96
C LYS A 45 -3.37 16.22 11.54
N SER A 46 -2.78 15.48 10.60
CA SER A 46 -2.59 15.95 9.22
C SER A 46 -3.89 16.04 8.43
N LEU A 47 -4.95 15.40 8.93
CA LEU A 47 -6.30 15.42 8.37
C LEU A 47 -7.22 16.47 9.01
N LEU A 48 -6.75 17.23 10.02
CA LEU A 48 -7.55 18.31 10.63
C LEU A 48 -7.72 19.51 9.70
N ARG A 49 -8.97 19.98 9.57
CA ARG A 49 -9.39 21.22 8.91
C ARG A 49 -8.70 21.47 7.56
N ARG A 50 -9.25 20.80 6.54
CA ARG A 50 -9.11 21.04 5.09
C ARG A 50 -9.55 19.82 4.28
N VAL A 51 -10.02 18.75 4.93
CA VAL A 51 -10.62 17.62 4.23
C VAL A 51 -12.11 17.87 4.13
N ASP A 52 -12.48 18.63 3.10
CA ASP A 52 -13.86 19.05 2.84
C ASP A 52 -14.62 18.06 1.94
N ASP A 53 -13.90 17.12 1.32
CA ASP A 53 -14.39 16.08 0.43
C ASP A 53 -13.40 14.91 0.32
N GLU A 54 -13.81 13.88 -0.44
CA GLU A 54 -13.03 12.68 -0.73
C GLU A 54 -11.74 12.96 -1.51
N ASP A 55 -11.78 13.83 -2.51
CA ASP A 55 -10.61 14.15 -3.32
C ASP A 55 -9.52 14.79 -2.47
N THR A 56 -9.92 15.70 -1.58
CA THR A 56 -9.01 16.36 -0.65
C THR A 56 -8.45 15.39 0.38
N LEU A 57 -9.26 14.42 0.85
CA LEU A 57 -8.77 13.32 1.68
C LEU A 57 -7.68 12.54 0.95
N ASN A 58 -7.96 12.11 -0.28
CA ASN A 58 -7.05 11.32 -1.10
C ASN A 58 -5.72 12.06 -1.32
N ILE A 59 -5.76 13.34 -1.74
CA ILE A 59 -4.56 14.17 -1.93
C ILE A 59 -3.72 14.27 -0.65
N ARG A 60 -4.35 14.48 0.51
CA ARG A 60 -3.65 14.57 1.81
C ARG A 60 -2.99 13.25 2.18
N VAL A 61 -3.73 12.15 2.07
CA VAL A 61 -3.23 10.81 2.36
C VAL A 61 -2.05 10.48 1.47
N ILE A 62 -2.15 10.72 0.16
CA ILE A 62 -1.06 10.49 -0.79
C ILE A 62 0.17 11.34 -0.46
N THR A 63 -0.02 12.60 -0.04
CA THR A 63 1.08 13.46 0.39
C THR A 63 1.82 12.88 1.60
N ILE A 64 1.09 12.32 2.58
CA ILE A 64 1.68 11.66 3.75
C ILE A 64 2.44 10.40 3.34
N VAL A 65 1.87 9.58 2.44
CA VAL A 65 2.54 8.39 1.90
C VAL A 65 3.83 8.78 1.18
N ALA A 66 3.83 9.84 0.37
CA ALA A 66 5.02 10.33 -0.32
C ALA A 66 6.14 10.74 0.64
N ASN A 67 5.81 11.31 1.80
CA ASN A 67 6.78 11.68 2.84
C ASN A 67 7.48 10.46 3.49
N THR A 68 6.98 9.24 3.29
CA THR A 68 7.66 8.03 3.76
C THR A 68 8.87 7.63 2.91
N VAL A 69 9.04 8.23 1.73
CA VAL A 69 10.20 8.01 0.88
C VAL A 69 11.40 8.73 1.50
N LYS A 70 12.21 7.99 2.27
CA LYS A 70 13.34 8.50 3.08
C LYS A 70 14.52 9.07 2.28
N ASP A 71 14.49 8.97 0.96
CA ASP A 71 15.61 9.33 0.10
C ASP A 71 15.27 10.61 -0.70
N PRO A 72 15.93 11.74 -0.38
CA PRO A 72 15.65 13.04 -0.99
C PRO A 72 16.15 13.16 -2.43
N GLU A 73 17.03 12.27 -2.91
CA GLU A 73 17.37 12.19 -4.34
C GLU A 73 16.26 11.47 -5.09
N LYS A 74 15.70 10.40 -4.50
CA LYS A 74 14.57 9.66 -5.07
C LYS A 74 13.27 10.44 -5.03
N SER A 75 13.05 11.32 -4.05
CA SER A 75 11.83 12.14 -3.96
C SER A 75 11.73 13.18 -5.07
N LYS A 76 12.86 13.65 -5.62
CA LYS A 76 12.89 14.59 -6.77
C LYS A 76 12.52 13.93 -8.09
N GLU A 77 12.68 12.61 -8.21
CA GLU A 77 12.21 11.83 -9.37
C GLU A 77 10.70 11.55 -9.32
N ILE A 78 10.03 11.85 -8.20
CA ILE A 78 8.61 11.57 -8.03
C ILE A 78 7.78 12.61 -8.79
N ASN A 79 7.21 12.18 -9.90
CA ASN A 79 6.11 12.88 -10.53
C ASN A 79 4.85 12.67 -9.66
N MET A 80 4.50 13.68 -8.84
CA MET A 80 3.39 13.61 -7.87
C MET A 80 2.03 13.20 -8.48
N PRO A 81 1.61 13.71 -9.66
CA PRO A 81 0.46 13.18 -10.38
C PRO A 81 0.53 11.66 -10.64
N LEU A 82 1.68 11.14 -11.07
CA LEU A 82 1.86 9.68 -11.24
C LEU A 82 1.93 8.93 -9.90
N PHE A 83 2.45 9.56 -8.85
CA PHE A 83 2.53 8.99 -7.51
C PHE A 83 1.13 8.73 -6.95
N ARG A 84 0.17 9.64 -7.17
CA ARG A 84 -1.24 9.43 -6.79
C ARG A 84 -1.80 8.13 -7.37
N ASN A 85 -1.52 7.85 -8.64
CA ASN A 85 -2.00 6.66 -9.32
C ASN A 85 -1.31 5.36 -8.86
N ALA A 86 -0.16 5.47 -8.18
CA ALA A 86 0.60 4.32 -7.70
C ALA A 86 -0.02 3.67 -6.44
N PHE A 87 -0.96 4.34 -5.78
CA PHE A 87 -1.59 3.82 -4.56
C PHE A 87 -3.11 3.95 -4.64
N VAL A 88 -3.80 2.95 -4.10
CA VAL A 88 -5.26 2.98 -3.95
C VAL A 88 -5.57 3.40 -2.52
N VAL A 89 -6.32 4.48 -2.38
CA VAL A 89 -6.81 4.99 -1.09
C VAL A 89 -8.30 4.69 -0.99
N THR A 90 -8.72 3.99 0.05
CA THR A 90 -10.13 3.80 0.38
C THR A 90 -10.38 4.18 1.83
N TYR A 91 -11.61 4.61 2.13
CA TYR A 91 -11.98 5.01 3.48
C TYR A 91 -13.39 4.57 3.83
N LYS A 92 -13.65 4.48 5.15
CA LYS A 92 -14.97 4.29 5.73
C LYS A 92 -15.15 5.31 6.85
N LEU A 93 -16.15 6.16 6.73
CA LEU A 93 -16.55 7.09 7.79
C LEU A 93 -17.23 6.33 8.93
N GLY A 94 -16.95 6.74 10.17
CA GLY A 94 -17.67 6.26 11.35
C GLY A 94 -19.12 6.74 11.38
N ASP A 95 -19.92 6.17 12.29
CA ASP A 95 -21.34 6.51 12.41
C ASP A 95 -21.54 8.02 12.68
N GLY A 96 -22.34 8.67 11.84
CA GLY A 96 -22.64 10.10 11.95
C GLY A 96 -21.53 11.05 11.49
N VAL A 97 -20.40 10.52 11.00
CA VAL A 97 -19.30 11.32 10.43
C VAL A 97 -19.61 11.70 8.99
N THR A 98 -19.42 12.97 8.64
CA THR A 98 -19.52 13.49 7.27
C THR A 98 -18.39 14.46 7.01
N PHE A 99 -18.08 14.73 5.74
CA PHE A 99 -17.22 15.86 5.42
C PHE A 99 -17.92 17.20 5.75
N PRO A 100 -17.18 18.25 6.14
CA PRO A 100 -15.75 18.26 6.41
C PRO A 100 -15.39 17.54 7.72
N LEU A 101 -14.24 16.86 7.75
CA LEU A 101 -13.77 16.14 8.94
C LEU A 101 -13.45 17.11 10.09
N LYS A 102 -13.81 16.71 11.31
CA LYS A 102 -13.70 17.47 12.56
C LYS A 102 -12.92 16.69 13.61
N LYS A 103 -12.41 17.41 14.60
CA LYS A 103 -11.76 16.82 15.78
C LYS A 103 -12.69 15.81 16.44
N GLY A 104 -12.18 14.61 16.70
CA GLY A 104 -12.92 13.50 17.29
C GLY A 104 -13.63 12.60 16.27
N ASP A 105 -13.69 12.97 14.99
CA ASP A 105 -14.23 12.07 13.96
C ASP A 105 -13.38 10.81 13.85
N LYS A 106 -14.04 9.70 13.58
CA LYS A 106 -13.41 8.41 13.33
C LYS A 106 -13.53 8.03 11.87
N ILE A 107 -12.40 7.68 11.27
CA ILE A 107 -12.31 7.20 9.91
C ILE A 107 -11.44 5.96 9.86
N THR A 108 -11.87 4.92 9.15
CA THR A 108 -10.98 3.82 8.79
C THR A 108 -10.36 4.12 7.44
N LEU A 109 -9.03 4.24 7.40
CA LEU A 109 -8.28 4.50 6.18
C LEU A 109 -7.56 3.22 5.75
N THR A 110 -7.61 2.91 4.46
CA THR A 110 -6.85 1.82 3.85
C THR A 110 -6.07 2.33 2.65
N ILE A 111 -4.79 2.00 2.58
CA ILE A 111 -3.88 2.39 1.52
C ILE A 111 -3.15 1.15 1.02
N LYS A 112 -3.20 0.90 -0.29
CA LYS A 112 -2.55 -0.27 -0.91
C LYS A 112 -1.75 0.15 -2.12
N LYS A 113 -0.73 -0.63 -2.48
CA LYS A 113 -0.11 -0.51 -3.81
C LYS A 113 -1.13 -0.84 -4.88
N ALA A 114 -1.33 0.06 -5.84
CA ALA A 114 -2.21 -0.16 -6.97
C ALA A 114 -1.69 -1.28 -7.88
N THR A 115 -2.61 -2.06 -8.46
CA THR A 115 -2.27 -2.99 -9.53
C THR A 115 -2.01 -2.26 -10.85
N ASP A 116 -1.34 -2.91 -11.81
CA ASP A 116 -1.13 -2.33 -13.15
C ASP A 116 -2.45 -1.92 -13.83
N VAL A 117 -3.57 -2.60 -13.55
CA VAL A 117 -4.90 -2.25 -14.08
C VAL A 117 -5.41 -0.96 -13.43
N GLN A 118 -5.35 -0.88 -12.10
CA GLN A 118 -5.81 0.31 -11.36
C GLN A 118 -5.00 1.56 -11.70
N ILE A 119 -3.67 1.42 -11.87
CA ILE A 119 -2.82 2.54 -12.30
C ILE A 119 -3.28 3.08 -13.66
N LYS A 120 -3.60 2.19 -14.60
CA LYS A 120 -4.08 2.58 -15.94
C LYS A 120 -5.43 3.27 -15.88
N GLU A 121 -6.37 2.71 -15.12
CA GLU A 121 -7.71 3.26 -14.94
C GLU A 121 -7.65 4.65 -14.31
N SER A 122 -6.98 4.82 -13.17
CA SER A 122 -6.86 6.13 -12.50
C SER A 122 -6.12 7.17 -13.34
N TYR A 123 -5.06 6.77 -14.07
CA TYR A 123 -4.37 7.69 -14.98
C TYR A 123 -5.30 8.16 -16.12
N LYS A 124 -6.13 7.26 -16.66
CA LYS A 124 -7.08 7.59 -17.71
C LYS A 124 -8.21 8.48 -17.20
N GLU A 125 -8.72 8.23 -16.00
CA GLU A 125 -9.70 9.11 -15.35
C GLU A 125 -9.15 10.52 -15.15
N ASP A 126 -7.89 10.65 -14.73
CA ASP A 126 -7.26 11.95 -14.45
C ASP A 126 -6.88 12.74 -15.72
N THR A 127 -6.52 12.05 -16.80
CA THR A 127 -5.86 12.69 -17.96
C THR A 127 -6.60 12.51 -19.28
N ASP A 128 -7.65 11.68 -19.31
CA ASP A 128 -8.37 11.23 -20.51
C ASP A 128 -7.45 10.54 -21.55
N ARG A 129 -6.37 9.90 -21.07
CA ARG A 129 -5.34 9.26 -21.92
C ARG A 129 -4.92 7.91 -21.38
N GLU A 130 -4.51 7.03 -22.28
CA GLU A 130 -3.85 5.78 -21.91
C GLU A 130 -2.44 6.06 -21.37
N ILE A 131 -2.07 5.42 -20.26
CA ILE A 131 -0.72 5.53 -19.69
C ILE A 131 0.30 4.83 -20.59
N SER A 132 1.46 5.46 -20.80
CA SER A 132 2.57 4.81 -21.51
C SER A 132 3.22 3.72 -20.65
N ALA A 133 3.90 2.75 -21.29
CA ALA A 133 4.67 1.73 -20.59
C ALA A 133 5.79 2.33 -19.71
N GLU A 134 6.36 3.45 -20.16
CA GLU A 134 7.38 4.20 -19.41
C GLU A 134 6.80 4.78 -18.11
N PHE A 135 5.64 5.43 -18.18
CA PHE A 135 4.98 5.98 -16.99
C PHE A 135 4.45 4.91 -16.04
N LEU A 136 3.97 3.78 -16.57
CA LEU A 136 3.62 2.62 -15.74
C LEU A 136 4.86 2.08 -14.99
N THR A 137 6.02 2.04 -15.66
CA THR A 137 7.28 1.63 -15.02
C THR A 137 7.69 2.60 -13.92
N VAL A 138 7.53 3.91 -14.14
CA VAL A 138 7.80 4.93 -13.10
C VAL A 138 6.87 4.76 -11.90
N ALA A 139 5.57 4.55 -12.11
CA ALA A 139 4.60 4.31 -11.02
C ALA A 139 4.99 3.08 -10.18
N LYS A 140 5.46 2.00 -10.81
CA LYS A 140 5.94 0.80 -10.11
C LYS A 140 7.26 1.03 -9.38
N LYS A 141 8.17 1.83 -9.94
CA LYS A 141 9.42 2.25 -9.27
C LYS A 141 9.09 3.02 -8.00
N VAL A 142 8.13 3.93 -8.06
CA VAL A 142 7.59 4.68 -6.92
C VAL A 142 7.05 3.75 -5.83
N GLN A 143 6.23 2.75 -6.19
CA GLN A 143 5.76 1.74 -5.22
C GLN A 143 6.93 1.00 -4.57
N GLY A 144 8.02 0.74 -5.31
CA GLY A 144 9.23 0.10 -4.81
C GLY A 144 9.94 0.90 -3.72
N TYR A 145 9.78 2.23 -3.68
CA TYR A 145 10.36 3.08 -2.63
C TYR A 145 9.64 2.96 -1.29
N VAL A 146 8.40 2.49 -1.30
CA VAL A 146 7.58 2.28 -0.10
C VAL A 146 7.58 0.79 0.25
N SER A 147 8.07 0.44 1.44
CA SER A 147 8.11 -0.97 1.88
C SER A 147 6.70 -1.52 2.14
N GLY A 148 6.56 -2.85 2.10
CA GLY A 148 5.30 -3.53 2.35
C GLY A 148 4.24 -3.33 1.25
N THR A 149 2.99 -3.63 1.54
CA THR A 149 1.90 -3.74 0.55
C THR A 149 0.62 -3.00 0.93
N GLU A 150 0.36 -2.83 2.23
CA GLU A 150 -0.92 -2.32 2.72
C GLU A 150 -0.77 -1.67 4.11
N PHE A 151 -1.45 -0.53 4.28
CA PHE A 151 -1.77 0.09 5.56
C PHE A 151 -3.30 0.08 5.73
N SER A 152 -3.79 -0.28 6.91
CA SER A 152 -5.20 -0.16 7.26
C SER A 152 -5.33 0.11 8.75
N SER A 153 -5.99 1.21 9.11
CA SER A 153 -6.20 1.57 10.52
C SER A 153 -7.46 2.43 10.71
N GLU A 154 -8.11 2.28 11.85
CA GLU A 154 -8.97 3.34 12.40
C GLU A 154 -8.07 4.51 12.85
N ILE A 155 -8.47 5.71 12.48
CA ILE A 155 -7.83 6.98 12.82
C ILE A 155 -8.90 7.82 13.52
N THR A 156 -8.55 8.33 14.69
CA THR A 156 -9.33 9.37 15.36
C THR A 156 -8.68 10.71 15.04
N ILE A 157 -9.43 11.67 14.53
CA ILE A 157 -8.88 12.98 14.17
C ILE A 157 -8.49 13.75 15.44
N GLU A 158 -7.19 13.94 15.67
CA GLU A 158 -6.61 14.58 16.86
C GLU A 158 -5.89 15.89 16.52
N ASP A 159 -5.82 16.80 17.50
CA ASP A 159 -5.28 18.18 17.43
C ASP A 159 -3.78 18.24 17.71
#